data_AF-A0A6S7KHJ6-F1
#
_entry.id   AF-A0A6S7KHJ6-F1
#
_cell.length_a   1.000
_cell.length_b   1.000
_cell.length_c   1.000
_cell.angle_alpha   90.00
_cell.angle_beta   90.00
_cell.angle_gamma   90.00
#
_symmetry.space_group_name_H-M   'P 1'
#
loop_
_entity.id
_entity.type
_entity.pdbx_description
1 polymer ?
#
loop_
_entity_poly.entity_id
_entity_poly.type
_entity_poly.pdbx_seq_one_letter_code
_entity_poly.pdbx_strand_id
1 'polypeptide(L)'
;MLDKSLPKRTVRAHPSDKPWMTPRIKHEIKARQKAFKSGDITRYKLLCDKVTSLVSNSKKNYYQLKAETNPAKWYKTIFELAAANDCNPQPPADDAADLAERLQQSFTKP
;
A
#
# COMPACT_ATOMS: atom_id res chain seq x y z
N MET A 1 -39.72 -1.72 2.84
CA MET A 1 -39.64 -1.11 4.19
C MET A 1 -38.64 -1.79 5.15
N LEU A 2 -37.90 -2.83 4.74
CA LEU A 2 -36.99 -3.61 5.61
C LEU A 2 -35.64 -2.94 5.93
N ASP A 3 -35.18 -1.96 5.15
CA ASP A 3 -33.87 -1.33 5.36
C ASP A 3 -33.77 -0.44 6.63
N LYS A 4 -34.90 -0.15 7.28
CA LYS A 4 -34.95 0.72 8.47
C LYS A 4 -34.80 -0.05 9.79
N SER A 5 -34.92 -1.38 9.78
CA SER A 5 -34.93 -2.21 11.01
C SER A 5 -33.71 -3.11 11.17
N LEU A 6 -32.78 -3.12 10.21
CA LEU A 6 -31.58 -3.95 10.29
C LEU A 6 -30.45 -3.21 11.03
N PRO A 7 -29.75 -3.87 11.97
CA PRO A 7 -28.62 -3.26 12.67
C PRO A 7 -27.49 -2.93 11.69
N LYS A 8 -27.15 -1.64 11.57
CA LYS A 8 -26.05 -1.16 10.74
C LYS A 8 -24.73 -1.37 11.46
N ARG A 9 -23.85 -2.20 10.89
CA ARG A 9 -22.46 -2.31 11.37
C ARG A 9 -21.64 -1.13 10.85
N THR A 10 -21.18 -0.27 11.75
CA THR A 10 -20.26 0.82 11.43
C THR A 10 -18.83 0.41 11.77
N VAL A 11 -17.87 0.82 10.93
CA VAL A 11 -16.44 0.64 11.19
C VAL A 11 -15.80 2.01 11.31
N ARG A 12 -15.07 2.25 12.41
CA ARG A 12 -14.39 3.52 12.64
C ARG A 12 -13.24 3.69 11.64
N ALA A 13 -13.36 4.67 10.76
CA ALA A 13 -12.26 5.17 9.93
C ALA A 13 -11.56 6.31 10.67
N HIS A 14 -10.24 6.28 10.73
CA HIS A 14 -9.43 7.37 11.28
C HIS A 14 -8.94 8.25 10.12
N PRO A 15 -8.86 9.58 10.26
CA PRO A 15 -8.41 10.46 9.17
C PRO A 15 -7.00 10.16 8.66
N SER A 16 -6.13 9.62 9.50
CA SER A 16 -4.77 9.19 9.11
C SER A 16 -4.70 7.79 8.50
N ASP A 17 -5.83 7.08 8.40
CA ASP A 17 -5.84 5.81 7.68
C ASP A 17 -5.50 6.04 6.21
N LYS A 18 -4.80 5.06 5.62
CA LYS A 18 -4.51 5.12 4.20
C LYS A 18 -5.83 5.15 3.41
N PRO A 19 -5.90 5.88 2.29
CA PRO A 19 -7.16 6.04 1.54
C PRO A 19 -7.64 4.72 0.90
N TRP A 20 -6.75 3.76 0.68
CA TRP A 20 -7.08 2.40 0.23
C TRP A 20 -7.52 1.46 1.37
N MET A 21 -7.58 1.93 2.63
CA MET A 21 -7.96 1.13 3.79
C MET A 21 -9.49 0.98 3.87
N THR A 22 -9.98 -0.23 3.65
CA THR A 22 -11.43 -0.52 3.68
C THR A 22 -11.88 -1.14 5.01
N PRO A 23 -13.17 -1.02 5.38
CA PRO A 23 -13.74 -1.74 6.52
C PRO A 23 -13.48 -3.25 6.49
N ARG A 24 -13.48 -3.83 5.29
CA ARG A 24 -13.18 -5.25 5.06
C ARG A 24 -11.73 -5.59 5.44
N ILE A 25 -10.75 -4.78 5.03
CA ILE A 25 -9.35 -4.99 5.41
C ILE A 25 -9.21 -4.94 6.94
N LYS A 26 -9.82 -3.96 7.60
CA LYS A 26 -9.78 -3.86 9.08
C LYS A 26 -10.39 -5.08 9.77
N HIS A 27 -11.49 -5.61 9.23
CA HIS A 27 -12.11 -6.81 9.74
C HIS A 27 -11.17 -8.01 9.68
N GLU A 28 -10.53 -8.23 8.54
CA GLU A 28 -9.59 -9.35 8.33
C GLU A 28 -8.32 -9.19 9.16
N ILE A 29 -7.80 -7.96 9.33
CA ILE A 29 -6.68 -7.68 10.25
C ILE A 29 -7.06 -8.07 11.68
N LYS A 30 -8.27 -7.74 12.13
CA LYS A 30 -8.75 -8.11 13.47
C LYS A 30 -8.92 -9.62 13.60
N ALA A 31 -9.42 -10.30 12.56
CA ALA A 31 -9.54 -11.75 12.54
C ALA A 31 -8.15 -12.43 12.62
N ARG A 32 -7.16 -11.90 11.88
CA ARG A 32 -5.77 -12.37 11.91
C ARG A 32 -5.17 -12.21 13.31
N GLN A 33 -5.32 -11.03 13.91
CA GLN A 33 -4.87 -10.77 15.29
C GLN A 33 -5.52 -11.72 16.29
N LYS A 34 -6.82 -12.04 16.12
CA LYS A 34 -7.51 -13.01 16.95
C LYS A 34 -6.93 -14.42 16.78
N ALA A 35 -6.69 -14.86 15.55
CA ALA A 35 -6.11 -16.18 15.26
C ALA A 35 -4.69 -16.32 15.86
N PHE A 36 -3.88 -15.27 15.77
CA PHE A 36 -2.57 -15.20 16.42
C PHE A 36 -2.69 -15.38 17.93
N LYS A 37 -3.59 -14.60 18.57
CA LYS A 37 -3.82 -14.66 20.02
C LYS A 37 -4.35 -16.02 20.49
N SER A 38 -5.12 -16.72 19.66
CA SER A 38 -5.65 -18.04 19.98
C SER A 38 -4.68 -19.19 19.67
N GLY A 39 -3.49 -18.92 19.12
CA GLY A 39 -2.52 -19.94 18.74
C GLY A 39 -2.92 -20.78 17.52
N ASP A 40 -3.93 -20.36 16.75
CA ASP A 40 -4.35 -21.07 15.54
C ASP A 40 -3.48 -20.68 14.35
N ILE A 41 -2.37 -21.42 14.18
CA ILE A 41 -1.32 -21.13 13.21
C ILE A 41 -1.84 -21.25 11.76
N THR A 42 -2.63 -22.28 11.47
CA THR A 42 -3.15 -22.54 10.12
C THR A 42 -4.06 -21.41 9.67
N ARG A 43 -5.01 -21.04 10.54
CA ARG A 43 -5.92 -19.93 10.28
C ARG A 43 -5.19 -18.59 10.24
N TYR A 44 -4.18 -18.40 11.09
CA TYR A 44 -3.34 -17.20 11.05
C TYR A 44 -2.65 -17.04 9.70
N LYS A 45 -1.98 -18.08 9.17
CA LYS A 45 -1.32 -18.06 7.86
C LYS A 45 -2.32 -17.72 6.73
N LEU A 46 -3.46 -18.40 6.70
CA LEU A 46 -4.52 -18.13 5.72
C LEU A 46 -4.98 -16.66 5.78
N LEU A 47 -5.14 -16.11 6.98
CA LEU A 47 -5.55 -14.71 7.16
C LEU A 47 -4.44 -13.72 6.81
N CYS A 48 -3.16 -14.08 6.96
CA CYS A 48 -2.05 -13.28 6.46
C CYS A 48 -2.14 -13.12 4.95
N ASP A 49 -2.25 -14.23 4.22
CA ASP A 49 -2.32 -14.22 2.75
C ASP A 49 -3.55 -13.45 2.26
N LYS A 50 -4.69 -13.67 2.92
CA LYS A 50 -5.93 -12.96 2.64
C LYS A 50 -5.81 -11.44 2.86
N VAL A 51 -5.23 -11.02 3.97
CA VAL A 51 -5.00 -9.59 4.26
C VAL A 51 -4.05 -8.98 3.22
N THR A 52 -2.95 -9.66 2.90
CA THR A 52 -1.99 -9.22 1.89
C THR A 52 -2.66 -9.04 0.53
N SER A 53 -3.41 -10.05 0.07
CA SER A 53 -4.16 -9.99 -1.19
C SER A 53 -5.16 -8.83 -1.21
N LEU A 54 -5.94 -8.65 -0.13
CA LEU A 54 -6.91 -7.56 -0.03
C LEU A 54 -6.26 -6.18 -0.07
N VAL A 55 -5.14 -6.01 0.64
CA VAL A 55 -4.39 -4.75 0.65
C VAL A 55 -3.83 -4.46 -0.73
N SER A 56 -3.20 -5.43 -1.38
CA SER A 56 -2.64 -5.28 -2.73
C SER A 56 -3.71 -4.90 -3.75
N ASN A 57 -4.85 -5.59 -3.76
CA ASN A 57 -5.96 -5.28 -4.65
C ASN A 57 -6.56 -3.89 -4.37
N SER A 58 -6.73 -3.53 -3.10
CA SER A 58 -7.29 -2.22 -2.74
C SER A 58 -6.34 -1.08 -3.11
N LYS A 59 -5.03 -1.26 -2.91
CA LYS A 59 -4.00 -0.32 -3.37
C LYS A 59 -4.05 -0.15 -4.89
N LYS A 60 -4.04 -1.26 -5.63
CA LYS A 60 -4.08 -1.25 -7.10
C LYS A 60 -5.30 -0.48 -7.61
N ASN A 61 -6.49 -0.83 -7.12
CA ASN A 61 -7.73 -0.18 -7.54
C ASN A 61 -7.74 1.32 -7.20
N TYR A 62 -7.27 1.69 -6.01
CA TYR A 62 -7.21 3.08 -5.59
C TYR A 62 -6.29 3.91 -6.48
N TYR A 63 -5.06 3.45 -6.72
CA TYR A 63 -4.10 4.20 -7.52
C TYR A 63 -4.44 4.22 -9.00
N GLN A 64 -5.05 3.14 -9.52
CA GLN A 64 -5.60 3.12 -10.87
C GLN A 64 -6.67 4.21 -11.03
N LEU A 65 -7.67 4.24 -10.13
CA LEU A 65 -8.71 5.27 -10.16
C LEU A 65 -8.14 6.69 -9.97
N LYS A 66 -7.15 6.86 -9.09
CA LYS A 66 -6.49 8.15 -8.84
C LYS A 66 -5.77 8.65 -10.10
N ALA A 67 -5.12 7.76 -10.85
CA ALA A 67 -4.45 8.09 -12.11
C ALA A 67 -5.45 8.47 -13.21
N GLU A 68 -6.57 7.74 -13.33
CA GLU A 68 -7.64 8.04 -14.29
C GLU A 68 -8.34 9.38 -13.99
N THR A 69 -8.53 9.71 -12.71
CA THR A 69 -9.26 10.93 -12.30
C THR A 69 -8.45 12.21 -12.51
N ASN A 70 -7.12 12.15 -12.38
CA ASN A 70 -6.25 13.32 -12.55
C ASN A 70 -4.98 12.99 -13.32
N PRO A 71 -5.08 12.79 -14.64
CA PRO A 71 -3.92 12.45 -15.46
C PRO A 71 -2.87 13.55 -15.36
N ALA A 72 -3.21 14.84 -15.38
CA ALA A 72 -2.22 15.92 -15.27
C ALA A 72 -1.32 15.86 -14.00
N LYS A 73 -1.69 15.09 -12.97
CA LYS A 73 -0.91 14.91 -11.73
C LYS A 73 -0.49 13.45 -11.48
N TRP A 74 -0.56 12.58 -12.49
CA TRP A 74 -0.20 11.15 -12.36
C TRP A 74 1.25 10.95 -11.89
N TYR A 75 2.20 11.76 -12.39
CA TYR A 75 3.61 11.72 -12.00
C TYR A 75 3.83 12.00 -10.50
N LYS A 76 3.05 12.91 -9.88
CA LYS A 76 3.13 13.16 -8.43
C LYS A 76 2.76 11.93 -7.63
N THR A 77 1.77 11.17 -8.12
CA THR A 77 1.37 9.91 -7.51
C THR A 77 2.49 8.86 -7.60
N ILE A 78 3.29 8.86 -8.67
CA ILE A 78 4.47 7.98 -8.78
C ILE A 78 5.54 8.36 -7.78
N PHE A 79 5.86 9.65 -7.65
CA PHE A 79 6.82 10.11 -6.64
C PHE A 79 6.36 9.75 -5.21
N GLU A 80 5.09 9.95 -4.90
CA GLU A 80 4.50 9.54 -3.61
C GLU A 80 4.63 8.02 -3.37
N LEU A 81 4.43 7.21 -4.41
CA LEU A 81 4.52 5.75 -4.34
C LEU A 81 5.96 5.25 -4.17
N ALA A 82 6.90 5.82 -4.93
CA ALA A 82 8.32 5.49 -4.84
C ALA A 82 8.88 5.87 -3.46
N ALA A 83 8.64 7.12 -3.03
CA ALA A 83 9.11 7.60 -1.73
C ALA A 83 8.51 6.82 -0.54
N ALA A 84 7.29 6.28 -0.67
CA ALA A 84 6.69 5.44 0.36
C ALA A 84 7.21 3.99 0.37
N ASN A 85 7.87 3.55 -0.70
CA ASN A 85 8.44 2.22 -0.82
C ASN A 85 9.91 2.16 -0.39
N ASP A 86 10.56 3.32 -0.27
CA ASP A 86 11.91 3.48 0.26
C ASP A 86 11.93 3.31 1.78
N CYS A 87 11.81 2.07 2.24
CA CYS A 87 12.60 1.61 3.38
C CYS A 87 14.08 1.62 2.92
N ASN A 88 14.68 2.81 2.90
CA ASN A 88 16.05 3.15 2.52
C ASN A 88 17.07 1.98 2.45
N PRO A 89 17.35 1.41 1.27
CA PRO A 89 18.67 0.87 0.99
C PRO A 89 19.55 2.06 0.61
N GLN A 90 20.42 2.50 1.52
CA GLN A 90 21.51 3.38 1.09
C GLN A 90 22.36 2.60 0.07
N PRO A 91 22.61 3.16 -1.13
CA PRO A 91 23.62 2.57 -1.99
C PRO A 91 24.94 2.55 -1.21
N PRO A 92 25.70 1.45 -1.22
CA PRO A 92 27.04 1.45 -0.65
C PRO A 92 27.83 2.60 -1.30
N ALA A 93 28.51 3.39 -0.47
CA ALA A 93 29.05 4.71 -0.85
C ALA A 93 29.97 4.67 -2.08
N ASP A 94 30.57 3.51 -2.36
CA ASP A 94 31.52 3.31 -3.44
C ASP A 94 30.88 3.29 -4.85
N ASP A 95 29.60 2.89 -4.97
CA ASP A 95 28.94 2.74 -6.28
C ASP A 95 28.28 4.04 -6.78
N ALA A 96 28.02 5.00 -5.88
CA ALA A 96 27.32 6.24 -6.21
C ALA A 96 28.19 7.21 -7.05
N ALA A 97 29.50 7.20 -6.80
CA ALA A 97 30.46 8.03 -7.54
C ALA A 97 30.63 7.55 -9.00
N ASP A 98 30.73 6.24 -9.22
CA ASP A 98 30.82 5.64 -10.56
C ASP A 98 29.57 5.92 -11.40
N LEU A 99 28.38 5.81 -10.78
CA LEU A 99 27.11 6.14 -11.42
C LEU A 99 27.03 7.62 -11.81
N ALA A 100 27.45 8.53 -10.93
CA ALA A 100 27.47 9.96 -11.22
C ALA A 100 28.41 10.29 -12.38
N GLU A 101 29.61 9.70 -12.40
CA GLU A 101 30.60 9.94 -13.43
C GLU A 101 30.16 9.40 -14.80
N ARG A 102 29.57 8.20 -14.84
CA ARG A 102 28.98 7.61 -16.06
C ARG A 102 27.83 8.44 -16.63
N LEU A 103 27.01 9.01 -15.75
CA LEU A 103 25.91 9.89 -16.15
C LEU A 103 26.43 11.21 -16.73
N GLN A 104 27.48 11.76 -16.14
CA GLN A 104 28.12 12.97 -16.64
C GLN A 104 28.72 12.76 -18.04
N GLN A 105 29.39 11.62 -18.24
CA GLN A 105 30.02 11.25 -19.51
C GLN A 105 29.00 11.03 -20.65
N SER A 106 27.77 10.61 -20.33
CA SER A 106 26.74 10.37 -21.33
C SER A 106 26.16 11.66 -21.94
N PHE A 107 26.33 12.81 -21.27
CA PHE A 107 25.92 14.12 -21.78
C PHE A 107 27.07 14.96 -22.32
N THR A 108 28.33 14.54 -22.15
CA THR A 108 29.52 15.32 -22.53
C THR A 108 30.35 14.70 -23.64
N LYS A 109 30.06 13.46 -24.07
CA LYS A 109 30.65 12.89 -25.28
C LYS A 109 29.91 13.42 -26.52
N PRO A 110 30.61 14.00 -27.51
CA PRO A 110 30.00 14.48 -28.76
C PRO A 110 29.45 13.34 -29.63
#